data_AF-A0A5C8AC86-F1
#
_entry.id   AF-A0A5C8AC86-F1
#
_cell.length_a   1.000
_cell.length_b   1.000
_cell.length_c   1.000
_cell.angle_alpha   90.00
_cell.angle_beta   90.00
_cell.angle_gamma   90.00
#
_symmetry.space_group_name_H-M   'P 1'
#
loop_
_entity.id
_entity.type
_entity.pdbx_description
1 polymer ?
#
loop_
_entity_poly.entity_id
_entity_poly.type
_entity_poly.pdbx_seq_one_letter_code
_entity_poly.pdbx_strand_id
1 'polypeptide(L)'
;MKSIFDKINIESIQFEAGINEVHVTCKISQGIQTFQSELVINFTDLNLLIGRIQQLNSEMDLMGEFEKIDMGEGPDYYYLKGESAGIADLWIDGLEFSNELRQIRA
;
A
#
# COMPACT_ATOMS: atom_id res chain seq x y z
N MET A 1 -3.72 -18.93 3.43
CA MET A 1 -3.88 -18.98 1.96
C MET A 1 -2.91 -17.96 1.40
N LYS A 2 -1.84 -18.36 0.68
CA LYS A 2 -0.83 -17.42 0.16
C LYS A 2 -1.36 -16.81 -1.13
N SER A 3 -1.60 -15.51 -1.14
CA SER A 3 -1.89 -14.83 -2.39
C SER A 3 -0.59 -14.62 -3.15
N ILE A 4 -0.37 -15.40 -4.21
CA ILE A 4 0.87 -15.35 -5.01
C ILE A 4 0.69 -14.27 -6.08
N PHE A 5 1.10 -13.05 -5.77
CA PHE A 5 1.29 -12.00 -6.77
C PHE A 5 2.74 -12.00 -7.22
N ASP A 6 3.00 -11.82 -8.51
CA ASP A 6 4.38 -11.74 -8.99
C ASP A 6 5.01 -10.43 -8.53
N LYS A 7 4.28 -9.32 -8.72
CA LYS A 7 4.69 -7.98 -8.29
C LYS A 7 3.50 -7.04 -8.13
N ILE A 8 3.66 -6.07 -7.23
CA ILE A 8 2.69 -5.02 -6.90
C ILE A 8 3.31 -3.65 -7.13
N ASN A 9 2.51 -2.70 -7.61
CA ASN A 9 2.90 -1.30 -7.76
C ASN A 9 1.88 -0.43 -6.99
N ILE A 10 2.37 0.39 -6.06
CA ILE A 10 1.53 1.11 -5.11
C ILE A 10 1.13 2.45 -5.71
N GLU A 11 -0.18 2.69 -5.80
CA GLU A 11 -0.74 3.96 -6.25
C GLU A 11 -1.04 4.87 -5.05
N SER A 12 -1.62 4.30 -3.98
CA SER A 12 -1.86 5.03 -2.73
C SER A 12 -2.02 4.10 -1.53
N ILE A 13 -1.74 4.64 -0.34
CA ILE A 13 -2.00 3.99 0.95
C ILE A 13 -2.85 4.94 1.79
N GLN A 14 -3.86 4.42 2.47
CA GLN A 14 -4.71 5.22 3.36
C GLN A 14 -5.17 4.42 4.58
N PHE A 15 -5.29 5.09 5.72
CA PHE A 15 -5.80 4.50 6.95
C PHE A 15 -6.34 5.56 7.90
N GLU A 16 -7.18 5.11 8.83
CA GLU A 16 -7.76 5.94 9.88
C GLU A 16 -7.15 5.58 11.24
N ALA A 17 -6.80 6.57 12.05
CA ALA A 17 -6.29 6.35 13.39
C ALA A 17 -7.33 5.64 14.26
N GLY A 18 -6.93 4.53 14.88
CA GLY A 18 -7.80 3.73 15.75
C GLY A 18 -8.55 2.60 15.02
N ILE A 19 -8.47 2.53 13.69
CA ILE A 19 -8.95 1.39 12.90
C ILE A 19 -7.76 0.55 12.47
N ASN A 20 -7.81 -0.77 12.71
CA ASN A 20 -6.75 -1.70 12.29
C ASN A 20 -6.91 -2.16 10.83
N GLU A 21 -7.23 -1.22 9.94
CA GLU A 21 -7.41 -1.46 8.51
C GLU A 21 -6.66 -0.39 7.72
N VAL A 22 -5.85 -0.85 6.78
CA VAL A 22 -5.08 -0.02 5.86
C VAL A 22 -5.51 -0.41 4.46
N HIS A 23 -5.96 0.57 3.69
CA HIS A 23 -6.38 0.39 2.32
C HIS A 23 -5.23 0.78 1.39
N VAL A 24 -4.89 -0.13 0.48
CA VAL A 24 -3.79 0.04 -0.48
C VAL A 24 -4.32 -0.10 -1.89
N THR A 25 -4.40 1.01 -2.62
CA THR A 25 -4.72 1.01 -4.05
C THR A 25 -3.45 0.70 -4.82
N CYS A 26 -3.51 -0.30 -5.68
CA CYS A 26 -2.32 -0.80 -6.38
C CYS A 26 -2.65 -1.41 -7.74
N LYS A 27 -1.61 -1.55 -8.57
CA LYS A 27 -1.61 -2.44 -9.73
C LYS A 27 -0.93 -3.74 -9.37
N ILE A 28 -1.54 -4.84 -9.75
CA ILE A 28 -1.03 -6.18 -9.55
C ILE A 28 -0.67 -6.77 -10.90
N SER A 29 0.54 -7.32 -11.01
CA SER A 29 0.97 -8.10 -12.16
C SER A 29 0.91 -9.58 -11.82
N GLN A 30 0.25 -10.36 -12.68
CA GLN A 30 0.22 -11.82 -12.64
C GLN A 30 0.44 -12.37 -14.05
N GLY A 31 1.62 -12.95 -14.29
CA GLY A 31 2.07 -13.34 -15.62
C GLY A 31 2.11 -12.14 -16.57
N ILE A 32 1.28 -12.18 -17.61
CA ILE A 32 1.17 -11.11 -18.62
C ILE A 32 0.05 -10.10 -18.33
N GLN A 33 -0.75 -10.33 -17.29
CA GLN A 33 -1.89 -9.47 -16.96
C GLN A 33 -1.49 -8.46 -15.90
N THR A 34 -1.98 -7.23 -16.06
CA THR A 34 -1.93 -6.19 -15.03
C THR A 34 -3.33 -5.68 -14.79
N PHE A 35 -3.74 -5.63 -13.53
CA PHE A 35 -5.06 -5.14 -13.14
C PHE A 35 -4.95 -4.26 -11.88
N GLN A 36 -5.85 -3.28 -11.78
CA GLN A 36 -5.97 -2.44 -10.59
C GLN A 36 -6.69 -3.23 -9.49
N SER A 37 -6.32 -3.00 -8.24
CA SER A 37 -6.88 -3.68 -7.07
C SER A 37 -6.72 -2.84 -5.81
N GLU A 38 -7.49 -3.20 -4.79
CA GLU A 38 -7.37 -2.64 -3.44
C GLU A 38 -7.10 -3.75 -2.45
N LEU A 39 -6.11 -3.53 -1.60
CA LEU A 39 -5.75 -4.45 -0.55
C LEU A 39 -6.18 -3.85 0.77
N VAL A 40 -6.89 -4.64 1.57
CA VAL A 40 -7.15 -4.31 2.96
C VAL A 40 -6.16 -5.10 3.81
N ILE A 41 -5.15 -4.41 4.32
CA ILE A 41 -4.06 -4.98 5.11
C ILE A 41 -4.10 -4.41 6.53
N ASN A 42 -3.38 -5.03 7.45
CA ASN A 42 -3.21 -4.51 8.81
C ASN A 42 -1.89 -3.70 8.92
N PHE A 43 -1.64 -3.07 10.06
CA PHE A 43 -0.41 -2.29 10.28
C PHE A 43 0.87 -3.14 10.26
N THR A 44 0.80 -4.44 10.59
CA THR A 44 1.97 -5.34 10.46
C THR A 44 2.37 -5.52 9.01
N ASP A 45 1.39 -5.78 8.14
CA ASP A 45 1.59 -5.93 6.69
C ASP A 45 2.00 -4.60 6.05
N LEU A 46 1.47 -3.46 6.53
CA LEU A 46 1.93 -2.13 6.11
C LEU A 46 3.40 -1.92 6.42
N ASN A 47 3.86 -2.25 7.62
CA ASN A 47 5.27 -2.11 8.00
C ASN A 47 6.18 -3.00 7.15
N LEU A 48 5.73 -4.21 6.79
CA LEU A 48 6.46 -5.08 5.86
C LEU A 48 6.57 -4.46 4.46
N LEU A 49 5.46 -3.90 3.95
CA LEU A 49 5.43 -3.19 2.68
C LEU A 49 6.40 -2.01 2.67
N ILE A 50 6.36 -1.17 3.70
CA ILE A 50 7.24 0.01 3.83
C ILE A 50 8.70 -0.41 3.91
N GLY A 51 9.03 -1.40 4.73
CA GLY A 51 10.39 -1.91 4.83
C GLY A 51 10.92 -2.44 3.50
N ARG A 52 10.07 -3.08 2.69
CA ARG A 52 10.45 -3.53 1.35
C ARG A 52 10.69 -2.38 0.37
N ILE A 53 9.84 -1.35 0.40
CA ILE A 53 10.02 -0.13 -0.40
C ILE A 53 11.35 0.54 -0.07
N GLN A 54 11.64 0.73 1.23
CA GLN A 54 12.87 1.36 1.69
C GLN A 54 14.12 0.54 1.31
N GLN A 55 14.03 -0.79 1.28
CA GLN A 55 15.14 -1.62 0.78
C GLN A 55 15.40 -1.41 -0.72
N LEU A 56 14.33 -1.29 -1.51
CA LEU A 56 14.42 -1.09 -2.96
C LEU A 56 14.81 0.35 -3.33
N ASN A 57 14.48 1.31 -2.45
CA ASN A 57 14.74 2.73 -2.63
C ASN A 57 15.32 3.34 -1.35
N SER A 58 16.62 3.14 -1.15
CA SER A 58 17.36 3.31 0.11
C SER A 58 17.39 4.73 0.68
N GLU A 59 16.93 5.74 -0.05
CA GLU A 59 16.94 7.15 0.36
C GLU A 59 15.56 7.67 0.79
N MET A 60 14.53 6.82 0.80
CA MET A 60 13.15 7.24 0.98
C MET A 60 12.64 7.07 2.41
N ASP A 61 12.31 8.18 3.08
CA ASP A 61 11.57 8.16 4.35
C ASP A 61 10.05 8.16 4.11
N LEU A 62 9.51 7.01 3.72
CA LEU A 62 8.08 6.89 3.37
C LEU A 62 7.13 7.25 4.52
N MET A 63 7.57 7.16 5.78
CA MET A 63 6.73 7.53 6.93
C MET A 63 6.54 9.04 7.03
N GLY A 64 7.53 9.83 6.62
CA GLY A 64 7.43 11.29 6.54
C GLY A 64 6.52 11.80 5.43
N GLU A 65 6.21 10.96 4.44
CA GLU A 65 5.41 11.32 3.26
C GLU A 65 3.90 11.15 3.47
N PHE A 66 3.45 10.60 4.60
CA PHE A 66 2.03 10.49 4.91
C PHE A 66 1.46 11.87 5.26
N GLU A 67 0.50 12.32 4.47
CA GLU A 67 -0.29 13.51 4.76
C GLU A 67 -1.36 13.17 5.78
N LYS A 68 -1.38 13.91 6.90
CA LYS A 68 -2.48 13.88 7.85
C LYS A 68 -3.61 14.77 7.34
N ILE A 69 -4.77 14.18 7.12
CA ILE A 69 -6.01 14.87 6.77
C ILE A 69 -6.84 15.02 8.05
N ASP A 70 -6.98 16.26 8.50
CA ASP A 70 -7.83 16.62 9.65
C ASP A 70 -9.30 16.61 9.21
N MET A 71 -10.07 15.70 9.82
CA MET A 71 -11.51 15.53 9.56
C MET A 71 -12.38 16.34 10.55
N GLY A 72 -11.79 17.20 11.38
CA GLY A 72 -12.50 18.01 12.37
C GLY A 72 -12.76 17.22 13.66
N GLU A 73 -14.03 16.92 13.97
CA GLU A 73 -14.40 16.16 15.18
C GLU A 73 -14.18 14.63 15.04
N GLY A 74 -13.52 14.19 13.97
CA GLY A 74 -13.30 12.79 13.63
C GLY A 74 -11.88 12.29 13.95
N PRO A 75 -11.66 10.97 13.82
CA PRO A 75 -10.33 10.39 13.89
C PRO A 75 -9.43 10.93 12.78
N ASP A 76 -8.12 10.98 13.07
CA ASP A 76 -7.11 11.40 12.10
C ASP A 76 -7.07 10.44 10.92
N TYR A 77 -7.12 10.98 9.70
CA TYR A 77 -6.96 10.20 8.49
C TYR A 77 -5.56 10.43 7.89
N TYR A 78 -4.93 9.37 7.41
CA TYR A 78 -3.60 9.42 6.83
C TYR A 78 -3.66 8.94 5.39
N TYR A 79 -2.99 9.69 4.51
CA TYR A 79 -2.96 9.42 3.08
C TYR A 79 -1.55 9.54 2.52
N LEU A 80 -1.15 8.56 1.71
CA LEU A 80 0.10 8.57 0.94
C LEU A 80 -0.26 8.41 -0.53
N LYS A 81 0.13 9.38 -1.36
CA LYS A 81 0.05 9.26 -2.82
C LYS A 81 1.40 8.76 -3.34
N GLY A 82 1.39 7.63 -4.04
CA GLY A 82 2.63 6.97 -4.50
C GLY A 82 3.47 7.83 -5.45
N GLU A 83 2.85 8.70 -6.24
CA GLU A 83 3.53 9.65 -7.12
C GLU A 83 4.31 10.71 -6.33
N SER A 84 3.68 11.32 -5.32
CA SER A 84 4.31 12.31 -4.45
C SER A 84 5.46 11.70 -3.66
N ALA A 85 5.27 10.46 -3.20
CA ALA A 85 6.25 9.72 -2.42
C ALA A 85 7.32 9.04 -3.29
N GLY A 86 7.36 9.24 -4.61
CA GLY A 86 8.40 8.67 -5.48
C GLY A 86 8.36 7.15 -5.66
N ILE A 87 7.23 6.50 -5.36
CA ILE A 87 7.04 5.03 -5.47
C ILE A 87 6.13 4.61 -6.62
N ALA A 88 5.55 5.55 -7.37
CA ALA A 88 4.59 5.26 -8.44
C ALA A 88 5.13 4.34 -9.55
N ASP A 89 6.43 4.32 -9.80
CA ASP A 89 7.05 3.44 -10.81
C ASP A 89 7.69 2.18 -10.20
N LEU A 90 7.64 2.04 -8.86
CA LEU A 90 8.27 0.93 -8.17
C LEU A 90 7.38 -0.31 -8.21
N TRP A 91 7.92 -1.38 -8.80
CA TRP A 91 7.31 -2.70 -8.72
C TRP A 91 7.98 -3.51 -7.61
N ILE A 92 7.19 -3.95 -6.66
CA ILE A 92 7.62 -4.66 -5.46
C ILE A 92 7.27 -6.14 -5.61
N ASP A 93 8.24 -7.02 -5.40
CA ASP A 93 8.06 -8.48 -5.42
C ASP A 93 8.23 -9.09 -4.02
N GLY A 94 7.86 -10.38 -3.90
CA GLY A 94 8.16 -11.17 -2.72
C GLY A 94 7.38 -10.81 -1.46
N LEU A 95 6.23 -10.13 -1.58
CA LEU A 95 5.34 -9.82 -0.46
C LEU A 95 4.37 -10.97 -0.22
N GLU A 96 4.30 -11.41 1.04
CA GLU A 96 3.29 -12.35 1.53
C GLU A 96 2.36 -11.62 2.49
N PHE A 97 1.13 -11.37 2.06
CA PHE A 97 0.11 -10.75 2.91
C PHE A 97 -0.62 -11.79 3.74
N SER A 98 -0.94 -11.42 4.98
CA SER A 98 -1.68 -12.29 5.90
C SER A 98 -3.19 -12.34 5.61
N ASN A 99 -3.71 -11.34 4.89
CA ASN A 99 -5.14 -11.13 4.63
C ASN A 99 -5.56 -11.44 3.18
N GLU A 100 -6.87 -11.64 2.98
CA GLU A 100 -7.48 -11.89 1.66
C GLU A 100 -7.51 -10.64 0.78
N LEU A 101 -7.28 -10.82 -0.52
CA LEU A 101 -7.30 -9.74 -1.49
C LEU A 101 -8.71 -9.43 -1.99
N ARG A 102 -9.05 -8.14 -2.14
CA ARG A 102 -10.31 -7.73 -2.77
C ARG A 102 -10.05 -6.98 -4.08
N GLN A 103 -10.22 -7.66 -5.21
CA GLN A 103 -10.16 -7.01 -6.51
C GLN A 103 -11.33 -6.01 -6.64
N ILE A 104 -11.04 -4.72 -6.81
CA ILE A 104 -12.05 -3.78 -7.28
C ILE A 104 -12.15 -3.95 -8.80
N ARG A 105 -13.35 -4.18 -9.32
CA ARG A 105 -13.59 -4.04 -10.76
C ARG A 105 -13.73 -2.55 -11.09
N ALA A 106 -12.99 -2.09 -12.08
CA ALA A 106 -13.29 -0.85 -12.80
C ALA A 106 -14.60 -1.01 -13.60
#